data_AF-A0A356SC62-F1
#
_entry.id   AF-A0A356SC62-F1
#
_cell.length_a   1.000
_cell.length_b   1.000
_cell.length_c   1.000
_cell.angle_alpha   90.00
_cell.angle_beta   90.00
_cell.angle_gamma   90.00
#
_symmetry.space_group_name_H-M   'P 1'
#
loop_
_entity.id
_entity.type
_entity.pdbx_description
1 polymer ?
#
loop_
_entity_poly.entity_id
_entity_poly.type
_entity_poly.pdbx_seq_one_letter_code
_entity_poly.pdbx_strand_id
1 'polypeptide(L)'
;MIQYPQIDPVAVSLGPVSIYWYGLTYVGGLMFAWWLGRQRARLPNSPIAEDQVDDLIFYAALGIILGGRIGYALFYGGGSLFADPLRIFRLWEGGMAFHG
;
A
#
# COMPACT_ATOMS: atom_id res chain seq x y z
N MET A 1 17.60 24.14 18.57
CA MET A 1 17.19 22.86 17.92
C MET A 1 15.67 22.79 17.99
N ILE A 2 14.98 22.54 16.88
CA ILE A 2 13.52 22.36 16.89
C ILE A 2 13.24 20.98 17.47
N GLN A 3 12.43 20.90 18.53
CA GLN A 3 11.99 19.62 19.08
C GLN A 3 11.02 18.95 18.11
N TYR A 4 11.16 17.64 17.92
CA TYR A 4 10.24 16.88 17.08
C TYR A 4 8.86 16.84 17.76
N PRO A 5 7.76 17.15 17.05
CA PRO A 5 6.42 17.14 17.63
C PRO A 5 6.01 15.72 18.00
N GLN A 6 5.34 15.57 19.15
CA GLN A 6 4.78 14.29 19.57
C GLN A 6 3.40 14.09 18.93
N ILE A 7 3.41 13.52 17.72
CA ILE A 7 2.20 13.18 16.98
C ILE A 7 1.87 11.71 17.25
N ASP A 8 0.64 11.43 17.68
CA ASP A 8 0.14 10.05 17.77
C ASP A 8 0.12 9.43 16.36
N PRO A 9 0.81 8.30 16.12
CA PRO A 9 0.83 7.67 14.80
C PRO A 9 -0.54 7.09 14.39
N VAL A 10 -1.43 6.83 15.34
CA VAL A 10 -2.79 6.30 15.10
C VAL A 10 -3.72 7.48 14.80
N ALA A 11 -4.31 7.47 13.60
CA ALA A 11 -5.30 8.46 13.19
C ALA A 11 -6.69 8.14 13.77
N VAL A 12 -7.08 6.87 13.70
CA VAL A 12 -8.38 6.37 14.19
C VAL A 12 -8.20 4.96 14.74
N SER A 13 -8.79 4.66 15.89
CA SER A 13 -8.84 3.32 16.47
C SER A 13 -10.28 2.82 16.55
N LEU A 14 -10.53 1.63 16.01
CA LEU A 14 -11.81 0.93 15.99
C LEU A 14 -11.63 -0.44 16.67
N GLY A 15 -11.54 -0.43 18.01
CA GLY A 15 -11.30 -1.64 18.80
C GLY A 15 -9.95 -2.29 18.43
N PRO A 16 -9.91 -3.52 17.90
CA PRO A 16 -8.66 -4.20 17.54
C PRO A 16 -8.01 -3.66 16.26
N VAL A 17 -8.69 -2.78 15.51
CA VAL A 17 -8.19 -2.23 14.24
C VAL A 17 -7.74 -0.79 14.45
N SER A 18 -6.46 -0.52 14.17
CA SER A 18 -5.89 0.83 14.20
C SER A 18 -5.55 1.29 12.79
N ILE A 19 -6.03 2.48 12.44
CA ILE A 19 -5.72 3.16 11.18
C ILE A 19 -4.62 4.19 11.47
N TYR A 20 -3.47 4.04 10.81
CA TYR A 20 -2.31 4.90 11.00
C TYR A 20 -2.26 6.02 9.97
N TRP A 21 -1.69 7.17 10.35
CA TRP A 21 -1.52 8.31 9.44
C TRP A 21 -0.74 7.96 8.17
N TYR A 22 0.33 7.16 8.28
CA TYR A 22 1.12 6.76 7.11
C TYR A 22 0.27 5.95 6.11
N GLY A 23 -0.65 5.11 6.60
CA GLY A 23 -1.57 4.35 5.76
C GLY A 23 -2.53 5.27 5.01
N LEU A 24 -3.08 6.27 5.72
CA LEU A 24 -3.93 7.29 5.10
C LEU A 24 -3.17 8.10 4.04
N THR A 25 -1.90 8.43 4.28
CA THR A 25 -1.11 9.14 3.26
C THR A 25 -0.83 8.29 2.02
N TYR A 26 -0.64 6.97 2.17
CA TYR A 26 -0.51 6.07 1.03
C TYR A 26 -1.80 6.02 0.19
N VAL A 27 -2.95 5.85 0.85
CA VAL A 27 -4.26 5.85 0.18
C VAL A 27 -4.50 7.20 -0.50
N GLY A 28 -4.23 8.32 0.19
CA GLY A 28 -4.34 9.66 -0.37
C GLY A 28 -3.45 9.86 -1.60
N GLY A 29 -2.22 9.36 -1.58
CA GLY A 29 -1.31 9.39 -2.73
C GLY A 29 -1.83 8.61 -3.93
N LEU A 30 -2.32 7.38 -3.70
CA LEU A 30 -2.93 6.57 -4.77
C LEU A 30 -4.20 7.22 -5.33
N MET A 31 -5.07 7.76 -4.47
CA MET A 31 -6.27 8.47 -4.89
C MET A 31 -5.94 9.72 -5.71
N PHE A 32 -4.91 10.47 -5.31
CA PHE A 32 -4.45 11.63 -6.06
C PHE A 32 -3.87 11.24 -7.42
N ALA A 33 -3.04 10.18 -7.48
CA ALA A 33 -2.49 9.65 -8.72
C ALA A 33 -3.60 9.17 -9.68
N TRP A 34 -4.59 8.46 -9.15
CA TRP A 34 -5.77 8.03 -9.88
C TRP A 34 -6.57 9.20 -10.46
N TRP A 35 -6.92 10.17 -9.60
CA TRP A 35 -7.66 11.35 -10.01
C TRP A 35 -6.93 12.13 -11.10
N LEU A 36 -5.64 12.43 -10.89
CA LEU A 36 -4.82 13.16 -11.85
C LEU A 36 -4.68 12.36 -13.16
N GLY A 37 -4.45 11.05 -13.07
CA GLY A 37 -4.34 10.16 -14.22
C GLY A 37 -5.59 10.19 -15.08
N ARG A 38 -6.79 10.08 -14.47
CA ARG A 38 -8.06 10.18 -15.19
C ARG A 38 -8.26 11.55 -15.84
N GLN A 39 -7.92 12.63 -15.13
CA GLN A 39 -8.00 13.97 -15.69
C GLN A 39 -7.10 14.14 -16.92
N ARG A 40 -5.93 13.48 -16.94
CA ARG A 40 -5.06 13.45 -18.13
C ARG A 40 -5.61 12.57 -19.24
N ALA A 41 -6.18 11.42 -18.91
CA ALA A 41 -6.79 10.51 -19.87
C ALA A 41 -7.98 11.15 -20.63
N ARG A 42 -8.67 12.11 -20.01
CA ARG A 42 -9.77 12.88 -20.63
C ARG A 42 -9.33 13.93 -21.65
N LEU A 43 -8.04 14.26 -21.73
CA LEU A 43 -7.57 15.28 -22.66
C LEU A 43 -7.71 14.80 -24.11
N PRO A 44 -7.97 15.71 -25.07
CA PRO A 44 -7.98 15.36 -26.49
C PRO A 44 -6.66 14.70 -26.90
N ASN A 45 -6.74 13.63 -27.70
CA ASN A 45 -5.59 12.84 -28.15
C ASN A 45 -4.79 12.14 -27.03
N SER A 46 -5.39 11.89 -25.87
CA SER A 46 -4.78 11.02 -24.87
C SER A 46 -4.54 9.62 -25.47
N PRO A 47 -3.33 9.04 -25.31
CA PRO A 47 -3.03 7.68 -25.76
C PRO A 47 -3.61 6.60 -24.82
N ILE A 48 -4.15 7.00 -23.67
CA ILE A 48 -4.71 6.11 -22.65
C ILE A 48 -6.15 6.50 -22.34
N ALA A 49 -7.00 5.50 -22.14
CA ALA A 49 -8.38 5.66 -21.71
C ALA A 49 -8.48 5.69 -20.17
N GLU A 50 -9.59 6.20 -19.64
CA GLU A 50 -9.78 6.36 -18.18
C GLU A 50 -9.81 5.00 -17.46
N ASP A 51 -10.43 4.00 -18.05
CA ASP A 51 -10.48 2.62 -17.54
C ASP A 51 -9.08 1.99 -17.43
N GLN A 52 -8.18 2.31 -18.36
CA GLN A 52 -6.78 1.86 -18.28
C GLN A 52 -6.03 2.51 -17.10
N VAL A 53 -6.41 3.73 -16.71
CA VAL A 53 -5.88 4.35 -15.48
C VAL A 53 -6.44 3.66 -14.25
N ASP A 54 -7.74 3.33 -14.25
CA ASP A 54 -8.40 2.59 -13.18
C ASP A 54 -7.70 1.24 -12.96
N ASP A 55 -7.49 0.48 -14.03
CA ASP A 55 -6.77 -0.80 -14.04
C ASP A 55 -5.33 -0.63 -13.53
N LEU A 56 -4.58 0.35 -14.05
CA LEU A 56 -3.20 0.59 -13.64
C LEU A 56 -3.08 0.83 -12.13
N ILE A 57 -3.93 1.71 -11.58
CA ILE A 57 -3.90 2.02 -10.15
C ILE A 57 -4.28 0.80 -9.32
N PHE A 58 -5.30 0.04 -9.75
CA PHE A 58 -5.73 -1.17 -9.07
C PHE A 58 -4.62 -2.23 -9.03
N TYR A 59 -4.02 -2.55 -10.19
CA TYR A 59 -2.94 -3.52 -10.26
C TYR A 59 -1.66 -3.04 -9.58
N ALA A 60 -1.36 -1.74 -9.58
CA ALA A 60 -0.26 -1.18 -8.81
C ALA A 60 -0.48 -1.34 -7.31
N ALA A 61 -1.67 -1.06 -6.80
CA ALA A 61 -2.02 -1.25 -5.39
C ALA A 61 -1.93 -2.73 -4.97
N LEU A 62 -2.45 -3.63 -5.82
CA LEU A 62 -2.26 -5.07 -5.60
C LEU A 62 -0.78 -5.47 -5.63
N GLY A 63 -0.01 -4.93 -6.57
CA GLY A 63 1.43 -5.16 -6.67
C GLY A 63 2.17 -4.75 -5.41
N ILE A 64 1.88 -3.58 -4.84
CA ILE A 64 2.47 -3.11 -3.58
C ILE A 64 2.19 -4.09 -2.43
N ILE A 65 0.94 -4.56 -2.30
CA ILE A 65 0.53 -5.45 -1.21
C ILE A 65 1.12 -6.85 -1.39
N LEU A 66 0.96 -7.43 -2.59
CA LEU A 66 1.40 -8.79 -2.88
C LEU A 66 2.92 -8.87 -2.96
N GLY A 67 3.56 -7.95 -3.68
CA GLY A 67 5.01 -7.85 -3.83
C GLY A 67 5.67 -7.66 -2.47
N GLY A 68 5.25 -6.66 -1.70
CA GLY A 68 5.81 -6.42 -0.38
C GLY A 68 5.64 -7.61 0.56
N ARG A 69 4.50 -8.32 0.49
CA ARG A 69 4.26 -9.48 1.35
C ARG A 69 5.06 -10.71 0.94
N ILE A 70 5.07 -11.02 -0.36
CA ILE A 70 5.83 -12.14 -0.92
C ILE A 70 7.33 -11.90 -0.73
N GLY A 71 7.81 -10.70 -1.03
CA GLY A 71 9.18 -10.28 -0.77
C GLY A 71 9.53 -10.46 0.70
N TYR A 72 8.66 -10.01 1.62
CA TYR A 72 8.91 -10.23 3.04
C TYR A 72 9.00 -11.71 3.41
N ALA A 73 8.07 -12.53 2.93
CA ALA A 73 8.04 -13.95 3.20
C ALA A 73 9.29 -14.67 2.68
N LEU A 74 9.76 -14.33 1.48
CA LEU A 74 10.92 -14.94 0.84
C LEU A 74 12.25 -14.50 1.47
N PHE A 75 12.41 -13.20 1.73
CA PHE A 75 13.70 -12.65 2.18
C PHE A 75 13.86 -12.60 3.70
N TYR A 76 12.75 -12.49 4.45
CA TYR A 76 12.78 -12.33 5.91
C TYR A 76 11.96 -13.39 6.66
N GLY A 77 11.12 -14.19 5.98
CA GLY A 77 10.27 -15.21 6.61
C GLY A 77 11.02 -16.45 7.12
N GLY A 78 12.14 -16.82 6.50
CA GLY A 78 13.02 -17.92 6.94
C GLY A 78 12.28 -19.20 7.36
N GLY A 79 12.70 -19.81 8.47
CA GLY A 79 12.07 -21.02 9.02
C GLY A 79 10.63 -20.85 9.50
N SER A 80 10.20 -19.61 9.76
CA SER A 80 8.84 -19.33 10.25
C SER A 80 7.76 -19.57 9.20
N LEU A 81 8.10 -19.39 7.92
CA LEU A 81 7.18 -19.66 6.81
C LEU A 81 6.98 -21.16 6.58
N PHE A 82 8.02 -21.98 6.79
CA PHE A 82 7.90 -23.44 6.69
C PHE A 82 7.08 -24.05 7.84
N ALA A 83 7.17 -23.46 9.03
CA ALA A 83 6.39 -23.88 10.19
C ALA A 83 4.90 -23.50 10.07
N ASP A 84 4.59 -22.37 9.43
CA ASP A 84 3.23 -21.96 9.13
C ASP A 84 3.13 -21.23 7.78
N PRO A 85 2.84 -21.97 6.69
CA PRO A 85 2.71 -21.40 5.36
C PRO A 85 1.59 -20.35 5.23
N LEU A 86 0.54 -20.42 6.06
CA LEU A 86 -0.59 -19.48 6.01
C LEU A 86 -0.19 -18.10 6.54
N ARG A 87 0.96 -17.98 7.19
CA ARG A 87 1.51 -16.70 7.64
C ARG A 87 1.68 -15.71 6.50
N ILE A 88 1.89 -16.15 5.26
CA ILE A 88 1.96 -15.24 4.11
C ILE A 88 0.72 -14.36 3.96
N PHE A 89 -0.47 -14.80 4.38
CA PHE A 89 -1.72 -14.03 4.26
C PHE A 89 -1.99 -13.08 5.44
N ARG A 90 -1.25 -13.24 6.56
CA ARG A 90 -1.47 -12.48 7.80
C ARG A 90 -0.80 -11.09 7.75
N LEU A 91 -1.33 -10.20 6.90
CA LEU A 91 -0.82 -8.85 6.68
C LEU A 91 -0.85 -7.95 7.93
N TRP A 92 -1.78 -8.21 8.85
CA TRP A 92 -1.94 -7.45 10.10
C TRP A 92 -0.83 -7.70 11.13
N GLU A 93 -0.02 -8.73 10.95
CA GLU A 93 1.18 -8.97 11.80
C GLU A 93 2.36 -8.07 11.41
N GLY A 94 2.16 -7.19 10.41
CA GLY A 94 3.23 -6.44 9.78
C GLY A 94 4.12 -7.34 8.92
N GLY A 95 5.28 -6.81 8.52
CA GLY A 95 6.22 -7.49 7.65
C GLY A 95 5.90 -7.29 6.17
N MET A 96 6.42 -6.19 5.62
CA MET A 96 6.36 -5.84 4.20
C MET A 96 7.78 -5.49 3.75
N ALA A 97 8.22 -6.06 2.63
CA ALA A 97 9.47 -5.70 1.99
C ALA A 97 9.26 -4.52 1.06
N PHE A 98 10.12 -3.50 1.13
CA PHE A 98 10.03 -2.35 0.24
C PHE A 98 10.39 -2.67 -1.23
N HIS A 99 11.22 -3.69 -1.44
CA HIS A 99 11.76 -4.06 -2.75
C HIS A 99 10.98 -5.18 -3.44
N GLY A 100 9.94 -5.71 -2.79
CA GLY A 100 9.07 -6.74 -3.34
C GLY A 100 7.92 -6.10 -4.10
#